data_AF-A0A401XIZ7-F1
#
_entry.id   AF-A0A401XIZ7-F1
#
_cell.length_a   1.000
_cell.length_b   1.000
_cell.length_c   1.000
_cell.angle_alpha   90.00
_cell.angle_beta   90.00
_cell.angle_gamma   90.00
#
_symmetry.space_group_name_H-M   'P 1'
#
loop_
_entity.id
_entity.type
_entity.pdbx_description
1 polymer ?
#
loop_
_entity_poly.entity_id
_entity_poly.type
_entity_poly.pdbx_seq_one_letter_code
_entity_poly.pdbx_strand_id
1 'polypeptide(L)'
;MTTFGKSIRIYLKDGTVTGIKFGEVVNQTIQSISCPRLRISELNEYNEAKRPGVYFLFGQDEDTGDPKLILERQKMFMTDF
;
A
#
# COMPACT_ATOMS: atom_id res chain seq x y z
N MET A 1 6.93 -28.57 3.38
CA MET A 1 7.91 -27.54 2.95
C MET A 1 8.28 -26.70 4.17
N THR A 2 9.56 -26.44 4.42
CA THR A 2 10.01 -25.54 5.48
C THR A 2 9.91 -24.09 5.01
N THR A 3 8.86 -23.39 5.45
CA THR A 3 8.70 -21.96 5.16
C THR A 3 9.72 -21.16 5.96
N PHE A 4 10.76 -20.67 5.29
CA PHE A 4 11.66 -19.69 5.89
C PHE A 4 10.91 -18.38 6.14
N GLY A 5 11.00 -17.86 7.37
CA GLY A 5 10.46 -16.54 7.71
C GLY A 5 11.13 -15.45 6.87
N LYS A 6 10.34 -14.53 6.34
CA LYS A 6 10.84 -13.35 5.62
C LYS A 6 10.71 -12.12 6.51
N SER A 7 11.80 -11.38 6.68
CA SER A 7 11.75 -10.08 7.36
C SER A 7 11.05 -9.05 6.47
N ILE A 8 10.07 -8.35 7.03
CA ILE A 8 9.47 -7.16 6.45
C ILE A 8 9.97 -5.93 7.21
N ARG A 9 10.25 -4.83 6.51
CA ARG A 9 10.53 -3.53 7.12
C ARG A 9 9.40 -2.59 6.75
N ILE A 10 8.72 -2.05 7.75
CA ILE A 10 7.70 -1.01 7.58
C ILE A 10 8.25 0.29 8.16
N TYR A 11 8.14 1.40 7.43
CA TYR A 11 8.53 2.73 7.90
C TYR A 11 7.42 3.76 7.64
N LEU A 12 7.18 4.62 8.62
CA LEU A 12 6.24 5.75 8.53
C LEU A 12 7.00 6.95 7.94
N LYS A 13 6.59 7.45 6.77
CA LYS A 13 7.35 8.47 6.05
C LYS A 13 7.32 9.84 6.71
N ASP A 14 6.24 10.13 7.43
CA ASP A 14 5.98 11.36 8.20
C ASP A 14 5.95 11.09 9.72
N GLY A 15 6.41 9.92 10.16
CA GLY A 15 6.38 9.49 11.57
C GLY A 15 4.98 9.26 12.15
N THR A 16 3.91 9.40 11.37
CA THR A 16 2.52 9.37 11.86
C THR A 16 1.83 8.07 11.49
N VAL A 17 1.10 7.46 12.43
CA VAL A 17 0.43 6.16 12.21
C VAL A 17 -0.72 6.22 11.18
N THR A 18 -1.34 7.39 11.03
CA THR A 18 -2.32 7.74 9.99
C THR A 18 -1.68 8.26 8.71
N GLY A 19 -0.34 8.22 8.62
CA GLY A 19 0.44 8.75 7.51
C GLY A 19 0.73 7.75 6.39
N ILE A 20 1.62 8.14 5.49
CA ILE A 20 2.08 7.27 4.41
C ILE A 20 3.08 6.26 4.98
N LYS A 21 2.76 4.98 4.85
CA LYS A 21 3.56 3.84 5.33
C LYS A 21 4.18 3.16 4.13
N PHE A 22 5.46 2.83 4.20
CA PHE A 22 6.16 2.07 3.17
C PHE A 22 6.56 0.72 3.73
N GLY A 23 6.33 -0.35 2.98
CA GLY A 23 6.72 -1.70 3.34
C GLY A 23 7.69 -2.27 2.30
N GLU A 24 8.80 -2.87 2.74
CA GLU A 24 9.68 -3.65 1.88
C GLU A 24 9.88 -5.05 2.46
N VAL A 25 10.05 -6.05 1.60
CA VAL A 25 10.52 -7.36 2.04
C VAL A 25 12.04 -7.38 1.90
N VAL A 26 12.75 -7.64 3.00
CA VAL A 26 14.21 -7.57 3.05
C VAL A 26 14.82 -8.50 1.98
N ASN A 27 15.83 -7.99 1.27
CA ASN A 27 16.51 -8.64 0.15
C ASN A 27 15.62 -8.93 -1.09
N GLN A 28 14.51 -8.21 -1.27
CA GLN A 28 13.70 -8.24 -2.49
C GLN A 28 13.47 -6.82 -3.05
N THR A 29 13.20 -6.73 -4.34
CA THR A 29 12.86 -5.48 -5.04
C THR A 29 11.40 -5.04 -4.84
N ILE A 30 10.62 -5.80 -4.08
CA ILE A 30 9.20 -5.53 -3.82
C ILE A 30 9.08 -4.46 -2.74
N GLN A 31 8.49 -3.34 -3.14
CA GLN A 31 8.14 -2.22 -2.27
C GLN A 31 6.62 -1.98 -2.36
N SER A 32 5.96 -1.90 -1.21
CA SER A 32 4.57 -1.52 -1.06
C SER A 32 4.45 -0.14 -0.41
N ILE A 33 3.37 0.57 -0.73
CA ILE A 33 3.07 1.89 -0.18
C ILE A 33 1.62 1.85 0.28
N SER A 34 1.37 2.25 1.52
CA SER A 34 0.05 2.39 2.14
C SER A 34 -0.21 3.86 2.40
N CYS A 35 -1.38 4.35 2.01
CA CYS A 35 -1.72 5.77 2.07
C CYS A 35 -3.23 5.95 2.25
N PRO A 36 -3.68 6.82 3.16
CA PRO A 36 -5.08 7.18 3.28
C PRO A 36 -5.61 7.84 2.00
N ARG A 37 -6.88 7.55 1.65
CA ARG A 37 -7.54 8.14 0.46
C ARG A 37 -7.46 9.66 0.38
N LEU A 38 -7.52 10.36 1.52
CA LEU A 38 -7.39 11.82 1.63
C LEU A 38 -6.03 12.36 1.17
N ARG A 39 -4.96 11.55 1.27
CA ARG A 39 -3.56 11.95 1.04
C ARG A 39 -2.98 11.36 -0.25
N ILE A 40 -3.84 10.76 -1.10
CA ILE A 40 -3.42 10.10 -2.34
C ILE A 40 -2.73 11.06 -3.34
N SER A 41 -3.00 12.37 -3.25
CA SER A 41 -2.32 13.40 -4.04
C SER A 41 -0.82 13.53 -3.70
N GLU A 42 -0.45 13.38 -2.43
CA GLU A 42 0.95 13.45 -1.95
C GLU A 42 1.79 12.29 -2.52
N LEU A 43 1.14 11.17 -2.87
CA LEU A 43 1.83 10.04 -3.51
C LEU A 43 2.46 10.41 -4.86
N ASN A 44 2.03 11.50 -5.51
CA ASN A 44 2.66 11.96 -6.74
C ASN A 44 4.01 12.67 -6.51
N GLU A 45 4.35 13.03 -5.28
CA GLU A 45 5.64 13.65 -4.95
C GLU A 45 6.76 12.59 -4.88
N TYR A 46 6.47 11.42 -4.32
CA TYR A 46 7.43 10.32 -4.13
C TYR A 46 7.75 9.56 -5.43
N ASN A 47 9.03 9.30 -5.67
CA ASN A 47 9.48 8.62 -6.90
C ASN A 47 9.20 7.11 -6.87
N GLU A 48 9.15 6.53 -5.69
CA GLU A 48 8.75 5.15 -5.41
C GLU A 48 7.33 4.89 -5.90
N ALA A 49 6.41 5.82 -5.60
CA ALA A 49 5.03 5.80 -6.07
C ALA A 49 4.86 6.17 -7.56
N LYS A 50 5.93 6.56 -8.27
CA LYS A 50 5.92 6.73 -9.74
C LYS A 50 6.30 5.47 -10.51
N ARG A 51 6.79 4.42 -9.81
CA ARG A 51 7.09 3.12 -10.42
C ARG A 51 5.81 2.40 -10.86
N PRO A 52 5.85 1.61 -11.95
CA PRO A 52 4.73 0.74 -12.32
C PRO A 52 4.46 -0.30 -11.23
N GLY A 53 3.18 -0.62 -11.00
CA GLY A 53 2.72 -1.50 -9.91
C GLY A 53 1.21 -1.80 -10.01
N VAL A 54 0.66 -2.43 -8.96
CA VAL A 54 -0.75 -2.85 -8.85
C VAL A 54 -1.34 -2.38 -7.52
N TYR A 55 -2.43 -1.62 -7.54
CA TYR A 55 -3.08 -1.10 -6.33
C TYR A 55 -4.32 -1.88 -5.97
N PHE A 56 -4.63 -1.78 -4.69
CA PHE A 56 -5.79 -2.35 -4.06
C PHE A 56 -6.53 -1.19 -3.40
N LEU A 57 -7.63 -0.76 -4.02
CA LEU A 57 -8.57 0.10 -3.33
C LEU A 57 -9.56 -0.79 -2.59
N PHE A 58 -9.41 -0.85 -1.28
CA PHE A 58 -10.37 -1.45 -0.38
C PHE A 58 -11.45 -0.43 0.01
N GLY A 59 -12.70 -0.88 0.05
CA GLY A 59 -13.84 -0.14 0.60
C GLY A 59 -14.95 -1.10 1.00
N GLN A 60 -16.02 -0.59 1.58
CA GLN A 60 -17.27 -1.32 1.71
C GLN A 60 -18.23 -0.86 0.61
N ASP A 61 -19.09 -1.76 0.17
CA ASP A 61 -20.21 -1.44 -0.70
C ASP A 61 -21.29 -0.71 0.12
N GLU A 62 -21.74 0.48 -0.30
CA GLU A 62 -22.62 1.33 0.51
C GLU A 62 -24.03 0.72 0.71
N ASP A 63 -24.50 -0.09 -0.24
CA ASP A 63 -25.80 -0.78 -0.16
C ASP A 63 -25.74 -2.09 0.64
N THR A 64 -24.62 -2.80 0.58
CA THR A 64 -24.52 -4.19 1.07
C THR A 64 -23.66 -4.34 2.34
N GLY A 65 -22.76 -3.39 2.62
CA GLY A 65 -21.76 -3.47 3.70
C GLY A 65 -20.60 -4.45 3.44
N ASP A 66 -20.67 -5.23 2.36
CA ASP A 66 -19.67 -6.22 1.99
C ASP A 66 -18.31 -5.60 1.61
N PRO A 67 -17.19 -6.28 1.90
CA PRO A 67 -15.85 -5.80 1.55
C PRO A 67 -15.64 -5.87 0.02
N LYS A 68 -15.47 -4.70 -0.59
CA LYS A 68 -15.29 -4.51 -2.03
C LYS A 68 -13.84 -4.20 -2.36
N LEU A 69 -13.21 -5.06 -3.15
CA LEU A 69 -11.86 -4.86 -3.68
C LEU A 69 -11.94 -4.41 -5.14
N ILE A 70 -11.54 -3.17 -5.42
CA ILE A 70 -11.45 -2.67 -6.80
C ILE A 70 -10.00 -2.82 -7.27
N LEU A 71 -9.82 -3.65 -8.31
CA LEU A 71 -8.56 -3.87 -9.00
C LEU A 71 -8.51 -3.04 -10.28
N GLU A 72 -7.74 -1.95 -10.27
CA GLU A 72 -7.41 -1.19 -11.48
C GLU A 72 -5.93 -1.36 -11.84
N ARG A 73 -5.64 -1.30 -13.14
CA ARG A 73 -4.26 -1.37 -13.64
C ARG A 73 -3.61 0.01 -13.65
N GLN A 74 -2.87 0.37 -12.59
CA GLN A 74 -1.53 1.01 -12.62
C GLN A 74 -1.13 1.64 -11.25
N LYS A 75 0.13 1.41 -10.84
CA LYS A 75 0.79 1.78 -9.55
C LYS A 75 0.36 0.95 -8.34
N MET A 76 1.23 0.79 -7.33
CA MET A 76 0.94 0.00 -6.12
C MET A 76 0.60 0.88 -4.92
N PHE A 77 -0.65 0.75 -4.44
CA PHE A 77 -1.13 1.28 -3.18
C PHE A 77 -1.89 0.20 -2.41
N MET A 78 -1.62 0.07 -1.12
CA MET A 78 -2.18 -0.94 -0.23
C MET A 78 -2.93 -0.22 0.91
N THR A 79 -4.21 0.10 0.74
CA THR A 79 -5.06 0.54 1.85
C THR A 79 -5.48 -0.67 2.69
N ASP A 80 -5.64 -0.56 4.01
CA ASP A 80 -4.75 0.21 4.87
C ASP A 80 -4.42 -0.67 6.07
N PHE A 81 -5.01 -0.39 7.23
CA PHE A 81 -4.95 -1.15 8.49
C PHE A 81 -6.20 -0.86 9.29
#